data_AF-A0A4Y9ZSM0-F1
#
_entry.id   AF-A0A4Y9ZSM0-F1
#
_cell.length_a   1.000
_cell.length_b   1.000
_cell.length_c   1.000
_cell.angle_alpha   90.00
_cell.angle_beta   90.00
_cell.angle_gamma   90.00
#
_symmetry.space_group_name_H-M   'P 1'
#
loop_
_entity.id
_entity.type
_entity.pdbx_description
1 polymer ?
#
loop_
_entity_poly.entity_id
_entity_poly.type
_entity_poly.pdbx_seq_one_letter_code
_entity_poly.pdbx_strand_id
1 'polypeptide(L)'
;MQPAYTYSAIGMIASMAEEVHNPAVELPKAIAWSVPVGAVSGLVFLLPIVFTLPDVATLLSVQSGQPIGVMFTLIMGSRGGGFGMWFIIFGIGMFCAVSISTAASRATWAFARDRALPFSKQFSRVWTPPMASESLPVNAFLLSTTVQVLLGLIYLGSSTAFNAFVGVPVICLGASYAMPVAVSLARGRRDLIACDAPFKLGRWGVPINVVAVLWIAFAIVLFCMPAVIPVTRQTMNYASVVFIGFAAFSAVWYVVNGRYYYDGPPLPEDAVLEMSDEGKESLEQKPV
;
A
#
# COMPACT_ATOMS: atom_id res chain seq x y z
N MET A 1 -9.40 -9.60 7.95
CA MET A 1 -8.49 -8.71 7.19
C MET A 1 -8.08 -9.27 5.84
N GLN A 2 -7.84 -10.58 5.72
CA GLN A 2 -7.32 -11.22 4.52
C GLN A 2 -7.97 -10.82 3.18
N PRO A 3 -9.31 -10.70 3.04
CA PRO A 3 -9.90 -10.33 1.75
C PRO A 3 -9.52 -8.92 1.27
N ALA A 4 -9.29 -7.99 2.20
CA ALA A 4 -8.92 -6.62 1.87
C ALA A 4 -7.44 -6.50 1.42
N TYR A 5 -6.61 -7.49 1.77
CA TYR A 5 -5.20 -7.54 1.39
C TYR A 5 -5.01 -7.63 -0.13
N THR A 6 -5.95 -8.26 -0.84
CA THR A 6 -5.90 -8.40 -2.31
C THR A 6 -5.89 -7.06 -3.04
N TYR A 7 -6.53 -6.03 -2.47
CA TYR A 7 -6.68 -4.72 -3.09
C TYR A 7 -5.89 -3.60 -2.41
N SER A 8 -5.19 -3.88 -1.31
CA SER A 8 -4.45 -2.85 -0.57
C SER A 8 -3.25 -2.28 -1.32
N ALA A 9 -2.69 -3.03 -2.26
CA ALA A 9 -1.50 -2.64 -3.00
C ALA A 9 -1.76 -1.81 -4.27
N ILE A 10 -3.02 -1.64 -4.70
CA ILE A 10 -3.33 -1.00 -5.99
C ILE A 10 -2.70 0.40 -6.12
N GLY A 11 -2.79 1.21 -5.06
CA GLY A 11 -2.28 2.58 -5.06
C GLY A 11 -0.74 2.68 -5.05
N MET A 12 -0.01 1.58 -4.81
CA MET A 12 1.46 1.63 -4.78
C MET A 12 2.07 1.91 -6.15
N ILE A 13 1.32 1.71 -7.24
CA ILE A 13 1.74 2.11 -8.59
C ILE A 13 2.05 3.61 -8.68
N ALA A 14 1.47 4.43 -7.80
CA ALA A 14 1.79 5.86 -7.69
C ALA A 14 3.25 6.13 -7.34
N SER A 15 3.91 5.22 -6.61
CA SER A 15 5.33 5.34 -6.26
C SER A 15 6.27 5.17 -7.46
N MET A 16 5.75 4.68 -8.59
CA MET A 16 6.47 4.46 -9.84
C MET A 16 6.00 5.42 -10.94
N ALA A 17 5.31 6.51 -10.58
CA ALA A 17 4.77 7.47 -11.54
C ALA A 17 5.86 8.08 -12.45
N GLU A 18 7.09 8.23 -11.95
CA GLU A 18 8.24 8.76 -12.71
C GLU A 18 8.68 7.83 -13.87
N GLU A 19 8.32 6.54 -13.83
CA GLU A 19 8.66 5.53 -14.85
C GLU A 19 7.53 5.30 -15.86
N VAL A 20 6.36 5.91 -15.65
CA VAL A 20 5.17 5.71 -16.49
C VAL A 20 5.11 6.75 -17.58
N HIS A 21 4.84 6.31 -18.81
CA HIS A 21 4.55 7.23 -19.91
C HIS A 21 3.22 7.92 -19.69
N ASN A 22 3.23 9.26 -19.59
CA ASN A 22 2.05 10.08 -19.34
C ASN A 22 1.25 9.68 -18.07
N PRO A 23 1.85 9.84 -16.87
CA PRO A 23 1.30 9.31 -15.62
C PRO A 23 -0.05 9.94 -15.24
N ALA A 24 -0.33 11.17 -15.65
CA ALA A 24 -1.59 11.85 -15.33
C ALA A 24 -2.84 11.15 -15.89
N VAL A 25 -2.68 10.31 -16.93
CA VAL A 25 -3.77 9.61 -17.61
C VAL A 25 -3.69 8.10 -17.40
N GLU A 26 -2.49 7.52 -17.52
CA GLU A 26 -2.34 6.06 -17.50
C GLU A 26 -2.40 5.48 -16.08
N LEU A 27 -1.93 6.18 -15.05
CA LEU A 27 -2.04 5.70 -13.66
C LEU A 27 -3.50 5.59 -13.18
N PRO A 28 -4.36 6.62 -13.33
CA PRO A 28 -5.76 6.52 -12.94
C PRO A 28 -6.51 5.41 -13.68
N LYS A 29 -6.23 5.24 -14.98
CA LYS A 29 -6.81 4.14 -15.79
C LYS A 29 -6.34 2.77 -15.28
N ALA A 30 -5.05 2.60 -15.02
CA ALA A 30 -4.51 1.34 -14.51
C ALA A 30 -5.12 0.97 -13.16
N ILE A 31 -5.27 1.94 -12.24
CA ILE A 31 -5.94 1.75 -10.96
C ILE A 31 -7.40 1.34 -11.18
N ALA A 32 -8.15 2.04 -12.04
CA ALA A 32 -9.54 1.75 -12.31
C ALA A 32 -9.75 0.35 -12.94
N TRP A 33 -8.87 -0.07 -13.85
CA TRP A 33 -8.93 -1.38 -14.51
C TRP A 33 -8.44 -2.52 -13.63
N SER A 34 -7.55 -2.26 -12.67
CA SER A 34 -7.02 -3.29 -11.76
C SER A 34 -8.12 -3.93 -10.90
N VAL A 35 -9.16 -3.17 -10.53
CA VAL A 35 -10.28 -3.66 -9.71
C VAL A 35 -11.14 -4.70 -10.44
N PRO A 36 -11.74 -4.43 -11.62
CA PRO A 36 -12.54 -5.43 -12.33
C PRO A 36 -11.70 -6.63 -12.79
N VAL A 37 -10.46 -6.41 -13.24
CA VAL A 37 -9.56 -7.50 -13.63
C VAL A 37 -9.23 -8.41 -12.44
N GLY A 38 -8.93 -7.80 -11.27
CA GLY A 38 -8.73 -8.51 -10.01
C GLY A 38 -9.98 -9.29 -9.57
N ALA A 39 -11.17 -8.70 -9.72
CA ALA A 39 -12.43 -9.34 -9.35
C ALA A 39 -12.74 -10.55 -10.23
N VAL A 40 -12.59 -10.43 -11.55
CA VAL A 40 -12.83 -11.53 -12.49
C VAL A 40 -11.82 -12.65 -12.31
N SER A 41 -10.52 -12.32 -12.23
CA SER A 41 -9.46 -13.31 -12.00
C SER A 41 -9.62 -14.03 -10.65
N GLY A 42 -9.95 -13.29 -9.59
CA GLY A 42 -10.26 -13.84 -8.27
C GLY A 42 -11.47 -14.76 -8.30
N LEU A 43 -12.53 -14.41 -9.03
CA LEU A 43 -13.71 -15.25 -9.19
C LEU A 43 -13.39 -16.57 -9.92
N VAL A 44 -12.63 -16.50 -11.01
CA VAL A 44 -12.18 -17.68 -11.77
C VAL A 44 -11.31 -18.60 -10.91
N PHE A 45 -10.49 -18.04 -10.02
CA PHE A 45 -9.67 -18.81 -9.09
C PHE A 45 -10.48 -19.41 -7.93
N LEU A 46 -11.40 -18.65 -7.35
CA LEU A 46 -12.17 -19.07 -6.18
C LEU A 46 -13.26 -20.10 -6.51
N LEU A 47 -13.92 -19.99 -7.67
CA LEU A 47 -15.03 -20.89 -8.01
C LEU A 47 -14.63 -22.38 -7.97
N PRO A 48 -13.55 -22.84 -8.65
CA PRO A 48 -13.13 -24.24 -8.58
C PRO A 48 -12.80 -24.69 -7.15
N ILE A 49 -12.18 -23.82 -6.34
CA ILE A 49 -11.82 -24.13 -4.96
C ILE A 49 -13.06 -24.37 -4.10
N VAL A 50 -14.09 -23.53 -4.25
CA VAL A 50 -15.34 -23.68 -3.51
C VAL A 50 -16.08 -24.96 -3.92
N PHE A 51 -16.07 -25.33 -5.20
CA PHE A 51 -16.69 -26.57 -5.68
C PHE A 51 -15.92 -27.85 -5.29
N THR A 52 -14.61 -27.74 -5.04
CA THR A 52 -13.76 -28.88 -4.68
C THR A 52 -13.37 -28.89 -3.20
N LEU A 53 -14.00 -28.03 -2.39
CA LEU A 53 -13.63 -27.81 -1.00
C LEU A 53 -13.79 -29.10 -0.18
N PRO A 54 -12.71 -29.61 0.44
CA PRO A 54 -12.79 -30.70 1.41
C PRO A 54 -13.52 -30.27 2.69
N ASP A 55 -13.80 -31.23 3.58
CA ASP A 55 -14.42 -30.97 4.87
C ASP A 55 -13.75 -29.82 5.64
N VAL A 56 -14.56 -28.85 6.06
CA VAL A 56 -14.11 -27.61 6.69
C VAL A 56 -13.47 -27.89 8.05
N ALA A 57 -14.00 -28.85 8.81
CA ALA A 57 -13.43 -29.19 10.12
C ALA A 57 -11.99 -29.73 9.98
N THR A 58 -11.74 -30.53 8.96
CA THR A 58 -10.41 -31.03 8.60
C THR A 58 -9.45 -29.86 8.28
N LEU A 59 -9.89 -28.87 7.49
CA LEU A 59 -9.07 -27.71 7.15
C LEU A 59 -8.79 -26.78 8.34
N LEU A 60 -9.76 -26.60 9.24
CA LEU A 60 -9.60 -25.79 10.45
C LEU A 60 -8.70 -26.45 11.50
N SER A 61 -8.58 -27.78 11.48
CA SER A 61 -7.72 -28.54 12.40
C SER A 61 -6.22 -28.44 12.08
N VAL A 62 -5.87 -27.81 10.95
CA VAL A 62 -4.48 -27.71 10.50
C VAL A 62 -3.66 -26.84 11.46
N GLN A 63 -2.70 -27.48 12.14
CA GLN A 63 -1.91 -26.89 13.21
C GLN A 63 -1.03 -25.70 12.76
N SER A 64 -0.67 -25.64 11.48
CA SER A 64 0.07 -24.52 10.90
C SER A 64 -0.79 -23.28 10.62
N GLY A 65 -2.13 -23.39 10.74
CA GLY A 65 -3.07 -22.33 10.37
C GLY A 65 -3.13 -22.02 8.87
N GLN A 66 -2.49 -22.85 8.03
CA GLN A 66 -2.39 -22.67 6.58
C GLN A 66 -2.97 -23.90 5.86
N PRO A 67 -4.29 -23.93 5.60
CA PRO A 67 -4.97 -25.12 5.09
C PRO A 67 -4.72 -25.39 3.60
N ILE A 68 -4.17 -24.43 2.84
CA ILE A 68 -4.04 -24.51 1.37
C ILE A 68 -3.24 -25.75 0.92
N GLY A 69 -2.14 -26.09 1.61
CA GLY A 69 -1.32 -27.25 1.23
C GLY A 69 -2.03 -28.59 1.47
N VAL A 70 -2.78 -28.69 2.57
CA VAL A 70 -3.60 -29.87 2.89
C VAL A 70 -4.77 -29.97 1.93
N MET A 71 -5.43 -28.85 1.65
CA MET A 71 -6.51 -28.74 0.68
C MET A 71 -6.10 -29.27 -0.70
N PHE A 72 -4.96 -28.84 -1.25
CA PHE A 72 -4.49 -29.33 -2.55
C PHE A 72 -4.15 -30.82 -2.55
N THR A 73 -3.61 -31.34 -1.45
CA THR A 73 -3.32 -32.78 -1.33
C THR A 73 -4.61 -33.61 -1.30
N LEU A 74 -5.64 -33.13 -0.59
CA LEU A 74 -6.94 -33.78 -0.53
C LEU A 74 -7.69 -33.74 -1.87
N ILE A 75 -7.66 -32.59 -2.56
CA ILE A 75 -8.30 -32.42 -3.87
C ILE A 75 -7.62 -33.30 -4.94
N MET A 76 -6.29 -33.34 -4.96
CA MET A 76 -5.53 -34.09 -5.97
C MET A 76 -5.45 -35.61 -5.68
N GLY A 77 -5.90 -36.06 -4.50
CA GLY A 77 -5.85 -37.46 -4.09
C GLY A 77 -4.44 -38.05 -3.96
N SER A 78 -3.39 -37.24 -4.09
CA SER A 78 -1.99 -37.67 -4.06
C SER A 78 -1.09 -36.59 -3.46
N ARG A 79 -0.08 -37.03 -2.70
CA ARG A 79 0.94 -36.14 -2.10
C ARG A 79 1.76 -35.42 -3.17
N GLY A 80 2.03 -36.08 -4.30
CA GLY A 80 2.75 -35.50 -5.43
C GLY A 80 1.96 -34.41 -6.15
N GLY A 81 0.66 -34.63 -6.40
CA GLY A 81 -0.21 -33.62 -7.01
C GLY A 81 -0.39 -32.38 -6.13
N GLY A 82 -0.59 -32.58 -4.81
CA GLY A 82 -0.66 -31.48 -3.85
C GLY A 82 0.62 -30.65 -3.78
N PHE A 83 1.79 -31.29 -3.83
CA PHE A 83 3.09 -30.62 -3.90
C PHE A 83 3.29 -29.86 -5.21
N GLY A 84 2.87 -30.43 -6.34
CA GLY A 84 2.92 -29.77 -7.66
C GLY A 84 2.13 -28.45 -7.69
N MET A 85 0.92 -28.44 -7.13
CA MET A 85 0.09 -27.24 -7.03
C MET A 85 0.72 -26.12 -6.18
N TRP A 86 1.60 -26.49 -5.25
CA TRP A 86 2.31 -25.53 -4.41
C TRP A 86 3.26 -24.63 -5.19
N PHE A 87 3.84 -25.13 -6.29
CA PHE A 87 4.70 -24.31 -7.17
C PHE A 87 3.97 -23.15 -7.83
N ILE A 88 2.67 -23.30 -8.12
CA ILE A 88 1.86 -22.22 -8.70
C ILE A 88 1.72 -21.07 -7.69
N ILE A 89 1.36 -21.40 -6.45
CA ILE A 89 1.24 -20.42 -5.36
C ILE A 89 2.60 -19.77 -5.07
N PHE A 90 3.66 -20.57 -5.03
CA PHE A 90 5.01 -20.06 -4.82
C PHE A 90 5.45 -19.12 -5.94
N GLY A 91 5.17 -19.47 -7.20
CA GLY A 91 5.45 -18.61 -8.35
C GLY A 91 4.76 -17.27 -8.25
N ILE A 92 3.44 -17.25 -7.99
CA ILE A 92 2.68 -16.02 -7.79
C ILE A 92 3.24 -15.21 -6.61
N GLY A 93 3.60 -15.88 -5.52
CA GLY A 93 4.23 -15.25 -4.34
C GLY A 93 5.55 -14.55 -4.67
N MET A 94 6.39 -15.17 -5.51
CA MET A 94 7.65 -14.58 -5.97
C MET A 94 7.43 -13.32 -6.81
N PHE A 95 6.51 -13.35 -7.79
CA PHE A 95 6.17 -12.18 -8.59
C PHE A 95 5.62 -11.03 -7.73
N CYS A 96 4.77 -11.36 -6.77
CA CYS A 96 4.25 -10.38 -5.81
C CYS A 96 5.35 -9.79 -4.94
N ALA A 97 6.24 -10.62 -4.39
CA ALA A 97 7.35 -10.18 -3.55
C ALA A 97 8.31 -9.24 -4.30
N VAL A 98 8.65 -9.56 -5.56
CA VAL A 98 9.47 -8.70 -6.42
C VAL A 98 8.77 -7.36 -6.63
N SER A 99 7.50 -7.36 -7.03
CA SER A 99 6.72 -6.14 -7.30
C SER A 99 6.65 -5.21 -6.08
N ILE A 100 6.28 -5.75 -4.91
CA ILE A 100 6.17 -4.96 -3.67
C ILE A 100 7.54 -4.42 -3.23
N SER A 101 8.60 -5.23 -3.36
CA SER A 101 9.95 -4.80 -2.97
C SER A 101 10.45 -3.66 -3.85
N THR A 102 10.16 -3.72 -5.16
CA THR A 102 10.47 -2.63 -6.10
C THR A 102 9.72 -1.36 -5.71
N ALA A 103 8.39 -1.41 -5.54
CA ALA A 103 7.58 -0.26 -5.16
C ALA A 103 8.03 0.36 -3.82
N ALA A 104 8.29 -0.48 -2.81
CA ALA A 104 8.79 -0.04 -1.51
C ALA A 104 10.16 0.67 -1.62
N SER A 105 11.05 0.16 -2.46
CA SER A 105 12.37 0.78 -2.68
C SER A 105 12.27 2.16 -3.35
N ARG A 106 11.35 2.34 -4.32
CA ARG A 106 11.10 3.62 -4.99
C ARG A 106 10.48 4.64 -4.05
N ALA A 107 9.50 4.23 -3.26
CA ALA A 107 8.91 5.07 -2.22
C ALA A 107 9.96 5.50 -1.18
N THR A 108 10.78 4.56 -0.69
CA THR A 108 11.84 4.85 0.29
C THR A 108 12.89 5.79 -0.29
N TRP A 109 13.26 5.62 -1.57
CA TRP A 109 14.18 6.50 -2.26
C TRP A 109 13.63 7.92 -2.43
N ALA A 110 12.34 8.07 -2.81
CA ALA A 110 11.70 9.37 -2.90
C ALA A 110 11.71 10.11 -1.55
N PHE A 111 11.39 9.40 -0.45
CA PHE A 111 11.52 9.95 0.90
C PHE A 111 12.97 10.32 1.27
N ALA A 112 13.96 9.55 0.81
CA ALA A 112 15.36 9.89 1.03
C ALA A 112 15.80 11.12 0.23
N ARG A 113 15.32 11.29 -1.00
CA ARG A 113 15.56 12.46 -1.86
C ARG A 113 15.04 13.73 -1.20
N ASP A 114 13.84 13.66 -0.64
CA ASP A 114 13.17 14.77 0.05
C ASP A 114 13.68 14.96 1.50
N ARG A 115 14.81 14.32 1.86
CA ARG A 115 15.48 14.38 3.17
C ARG A 115 14.61 13.96 4.36
N ALA A 116 13.54 13.20 4.12
CA ALA A 116 12.64 12.72 5.15
C ALA A 116 13.22 11.60 6.02
N LEU A 117 14.29 10.91 5.57
CA LEU A 117 14.88 9.78 6.27
C LEU A 117 16.18 10.11 7.03
N PRO A 118 16.48 9.42 8.15
CA PRO A 118 17.81 9.49 8.77
C PRO A 118 18.85 8.96 7.76
N PHE A 119 20.01 9.62 7.68
CA PHE A 119 21.04 9.30 6.68
C PHE A 119 20.53 9.37 5.23
N SER A 120 19.65 10.35 4.95
CA SER A 120 19.08 10.60 3.62
C SER A 120 20.11 10.62 2.49
N LYS A 121 21.32 11.15 2.72
CA LYS A 121 22.43 11.16 1.76
C LYS A 121 22.88 9.77 1.28
N GLN A 122 22.78 8.76 2.14
CA GLN A 122 23.17 7.39 1.82
C GLN A 122 22.06 6.67 1.06
N PHE A 123 20.80 6.88 1.47
CA PHE A 123 19.64 6.19 0.90
C PHE A 123 19.09 6.85 -0.38
N SER A 124 19.38 8.14 -0.61
CA SER A 124 19.06 8.82 -1.86
C SER A 124 20.04 8.50 -2.99
N ARG A 125 21.17 7.86 -2.67
CA ARG A 125 22.19 7.50 -3.66
C ARG A 125 21.65 6.42 -4.60
N VAL A 126 21.55 6.77 -5.88
CA VAL A 126 21.24 5.83 -6.94
C VAL A 126 22.52 5.21 -7.50
N TRP A 127 22.44 3.94 -7.87
CA TRP A 127 23.49 3.23 -8.57
C TRP A 127 23.06 3.00 -10.03
N THR A 128 23.91 3.38 -10.97
CA THR A 128 23.67 3.20 -12.41
C THR A 128 24.59 2.07 -12.90
N PRO A 129 24.05 0.90 -13.24
CA PRO A 129 24.83 -0.19 -13.81
C PRO A 129 25.38 0.22 -15.19
N PRO A 130 26.60 -0.19 -15.57
CA PRO A 130 27.17 0.15 -16.89
C PRO A 130 26.36 -0.38 -18.09
N MET A 131 25.48 -1.35 -17.87
CA MET A 131 24.72 -2.06 -18.91
C MET A 131 23.20 -1.84 -18.82
N ALA A 132 22.72 -1.06 -17.84
CA ALA A 132 21.30 -0.76 -17.69
C ALA A 132 21.00 0.69 -18.05
N SER A 133 19.86 0.92 -18.70
CA SER A 133 19.42 2.26 -19.08
C SER A 133 18.86 3.08 -17.92
N GLU A 134 18.61 2.45 -16.76
CA GLU A 134 17.93 3.06 -15.62
C GLU A 134 18.75 2.99 -14.33
N SER A 135 18.61 4.03 -13.50
CA SER A 135 19.28 4.13 -12.21
C SER A 135 18.46 3.46 -11.11
N LEU A 136 19.12 2.64 -10.28
CA LEU A 136 18.49 1.79 -9.27
C LEU A 136 18.90 2.21 -7.85
N PRO A 137 17.95 2.44 -6.91
CA PRO A 137 18.24 2.81 -5.54
C PRO A 137 18.52 1.57 -4.68
N VAL A 138 19.67 0.93 -4.92
CA VAL A 138 20.07 -0.32 -4.25
C VAL A 138 20.14 -0.15 -2.72
N ASN A 139 20.59 1.00 -2.22
CA ASN A 139 20.68 1.26 -0.78
C ASN A 139 19.29 1.31 -0.11
N ALA A 140 18.31 1.92 -0.78
CA ALA A 140 16.93 1.97 -0.30
C ALA A 140 16.31 0.57 -0.32
N PHE A 141 16.56 -0.22 -1.36
CA PHE A 141 16.14 -1.62 -1.44
C PHE A 141 16.71 -2.45 -0.29
N LEU A 142 18.02 -2.39 -0.04
CA LEU A 142 18.67 -3.13 1.06
C LEU A 142 18.12 -2.74 2.43
N LEU A 143 17.80 -1.45 2.65
CA LEU A 143 17.15 -1.00 3.88
C LEU A 143 15.77 -1.65 4.03
N SER A 144 14.91 -1.56 3.00
CA SER A 144 13.56 -2.14 3.03
C SER A 144 13.62 -3.66 3.25
N THR A 145 14.51 -4.37 2.57
CA THR A 145 14.70 -5.82 2.74
C THR A 145 15.21 -6.16 4.14
N THR A 146 16.16 -5.41 4.68
CA THR A 146 16.68 -5.63 6.04
C THR A 146 15.58 -5.47 7.07
N VAL A 147 14.78 -4.41 6.97
CA VAL A 147 13.64 -4.18 7.85
C VAL A 147 12.61 -5.32 7.72
N GLN A 148 12.30 -5.75 6.50
CA GLN A 148 11.39 -6.87 6.26
C GLN A 148 11.88 -8.18 6.87
N VAL A 149 13.17 -8.50 6.76
CA VAL A 149 13.77 -9.70 7.37
C VAL A 149 13.68 -9.63 8.89
N LEU A 150 14.02 -8.49 9.50
CA LEU A 150 13.92 -8.29 10.96
C LEU A 150 12.49 -8.45 11.46
N LEU A 151 11.51 -7.92 10.73
CA LEU A 151 10.09 -8.10 11.05
C LEU A 151 9.63 -9.55 10.85
N GLY A 152 10.20 -10.27 9.87
CA GLY A 152 9.97 -11.69 9.67
C GLY A 152 10.43 -12.56 10.84
N LEU A 153 11.53 -12.19 11.50
CA LEU A 153 12.05 -12.91 12.69
C LEU A 153 11.07 -12.91 13.86
N ILE A 154 10.12 -11.97 13.91
CA ILE A 154 9.06 -11.93 14.95
C ILE A 154 8.25 -13.23 14.96
N TYR A 155 8.08 -13.87 13.79
CA TYR A 155 7.35 -15.13 13.68
C TYR A 155 7.99 -16.26 14.50
N LEU A 156 9.32 -16.26 14.69
CA LEU A 156 10.01 -17.26 15.51
C LEU A 156 9.67 -17.14 17.00
N GLY A 157 9.32 -15.94 17.46
CA GLY A 157 8.95 -15.68 18.86
C GLY A 157 7.45 -15.82 19.10
N SER A 158 6.61 -15.26 18.23
CA SER A 158 5.16 -15.28 18.39
C SER A 158 4.42 -15.15 17.06
N SER A 159 3.62 -16.17 16.72
CA SER A 159 2.72 -16.14 15.57
C SER A 159 1.60 -15.10 15.75
N THR A 160 1.11 -14.87 16.98
CA THR A 160 0.13 -13.82 17.28
C THR A 160 0.70 -12.42 16.98
N ALA A 161 1.93 -12.13 17.42
CA ALA A 161 2.58 -10.85 17.17
C ALA A 161 2.83 -10.63 15.67
N PHE A 162 3.29 -11.67 14.96
CA PHE A 162 3.48 -11.61 13.52
C PHE A 162 2.16 -11.38 12.76
N ASN A 163 1.09 -12.11 13.11
CA ASN A 163 -0.21 -11.95 12.47
C ASN A 163 -0.81 -10.55 12.72
N ALA A 164 -0.63 -9.99 13.92
CA ALA A 164 -1.00 -8.62 14.20
C ALA A 164 -0.22 -7.63 13.32
N PHE A 165 1.08 -7.85 13.13
CA PHE A 165 1.91 -7.02 12.27
C PHE A 165 1.50 -7.11 10.79
N VAL A 166 1.25 -8.31 10.25
CA VAL A 166 0.89 -8.51 8.84
C VAL A 166 -0.46 -7.88 8.46
N GLY A 167 -1.37 -7.69 9.41
CA GLY A 167 -2.64 -6.99 9.18
C GLY A 167 -2.52 -5.47 9.07
N VAL A 168 -1.53 -4.88 9.76
CA VAL A 168 -1.37 -3.42 9.88
C VAL A 168 -1.07 -2.71 8.56
N PRO A 169 -0.26 -3.25 7.63
CA PRO A 169 -0.04 -2.66 6.32
C PRO A 169 -1.32 -2.32 5.57
N VAL A 170 -2.39 -3.12 5.68
CA VAL A 170 -3.68 -2.83 5.03
C VAL A 170 -4.30 -1.55 5.58
N ILE A 171 -4.24 -1.37 6.91
CA ILE A 171 -4.72 -0.16 7.60
C ILE A 171 -3.85 1.04 7.21
N CYS A 172 -2.53 0.90 7.27
CA CYS A 172 -1.59 1.97 6.93
C CYS A 172 -1.71 2.43 5.48
N LEU A 173 -1.78 1.50 4.52
CA LEU A 173 -1.96 1.81 3.10
C LEU A 173 -3.33 2.44 2.86
N GLY A 174 -4.40 1.91 3.47
CA GLY A 174 -5.72 2.52 3.40
C GLY A 174 -5.73 3.96 3.90
N ALA A 175 -5.16 4.21 5.08
CA ALA A 175 -5.02 5.55 5.64
C ALA A 175 -4.17 6.47 4.74
N SER A 176 -3.06 5.95 4.20
CA SER A 176 -2.19 6.68 3.27
C SER A 176 -2.91 7.10 1.99
N TYR A 177 -3.83 6.28 1.47
CA TYR A 177 -4.63 6.63 0.30
C TYR A 177 -5.78 7.59 0.64
N ALA A 178 -6.34 7.51 1.85
CA ALA A 178 -7.37 8.44 2.29
C ALA A 178 -6.85 9.87 2.51
N MET A 179 -5.60 10.02 2.98
CA MET A 179 -5.01 11.33 3.27
C MET A 179 -5.04 12.32 2.09
N PRO A 180 -4.49 12.01 0.90
CA PRO A 180 -4.53 12.95 -0.23
C PRO A 180 -5.97 13.23 -0.70
N VAL A 181 -6.87 12.25 -0.61
CA VAL A 181 -8.30 12.44 -0.94
C VAL A 181 -8.97 13.40 0.04
N ALA A 182 -8.67 13.26 1.34
CA ALA A 182 -9.18 14.13 2.39
C ALA A 182 -8.64 15.57 2.27
N VAL A 183 -7.34 15.73 1.99
CA VAL A 183 -6.74 17.06 1.74
C VAL A 183 -7.35 17.71 0.50
N SER A 184 -7.55 16.95 -0.58
CA SER A 184 -8.21 17.43 -1.79
C SER A 184 -9.65 17.90 -1.51
N LEU A 185 -10.41 17.15 -0.71
CA LEU A 185 -11.75 17.56 -0.26
C LEU A 185 -11.73 18.82 0.61
N ALA A 186 -10.80 18.90 1.57
CA ALA A 186 -10.66 20.05 2.46
C ALA A 186 -10.31 21.35 1.70
N ARG A 187 -9.53 21.23 0.63
CA ARG A 187 -9.20 22.33 -0.29
C ARG A 187 -10.27 22.60 -1.35
N GLY A 188 -11.40 21.90 -1.32
CA GLY A 188 -12.48 22.08 -2.29
C GLY A 188 -12.11 21.65 -3.71
N ARG A 189 -11.13 20.74 -3.87
CA ARG A 189 -10.55 20.30 -5.14
C ARG A 189 -9.97 21.43 -5.99
N ARG A 190 -9.64 22.59 -5.40
CA ARG A 190 -9.08 23.75 -6.12
C ARG A 190 -7.83 23.38 -6.89
N ASP A 191 -6.89 22.69 -6.25
CA ASP A 191 -5.65 22.23 -6.87
C ASP A 191 -5.89 21.32 -8.10
N LEU A 192 -6.95 20.51 -8.10
CA LEU A 192 -7.30 19.64 -9.23
C LEU A 192 -8.02 20.37 -10.36
N ILE A 193 -8.70 21.47 -10.03
CA ILE A 193 -9.41 22.33 -10.99
C ILE A 193 -8.44 23.33 -11.62
N ALA A 194 -7.48 23.83 -10.84
CA ALA A 194 -6.41 24.72 -11.29
C ALA A 194 -5.51 24.03 -12.32
N CYS A 195 -4.97 22.85 -12.02
CA CYS A 195 -4.06 22.12 -12.91
C CYS A 195 -4.73 21.37 -14.08
N ASP A 196 -5.96 21.72 -14.46
CA ASP A 196 -6.77 21.11 -15.52
C ASP A 196 -6.65 19.57 -15.62
N ALA A 197 -6.76 18.86 -14.49
CA ALA A 197 -6.39 17.45 -14.41
C ALA A 197 -7.07 16.60 -15.52
N PRO A 198 -6.31 15.83 -16.33
CA PRO A 198 -6.85 15.19 -17.54
C PRO A 198 -7.84 14.07 -17.24
N PHE A 199 -7.81 13.50 -16.03
CA PHE A 199 -8.77 12.50 -15.57
C PHE A 199 -9.83 13.13 -14.64
N LYS A 200 -10.99 13.50 -15.20
CA LYS A 200 -12.07 14.18 -14.46
C LYS A 200 -13.26 13.25 -14.21
N LEU A 201 -13.62 13.04 -12.95
CA LEU A 201 -14.89 12.40 -12.54
C LEU A 201 -16.09 13.37 -12.58
N GLY A 202 -15.88 14.62 -13.01
CA GLY A 202 -16.91 15.66 -13.07
C GLY A 202 -17.65 15.84 -11.74
N ARG A 203 -18.99 15.88 -11.83
CA ARG A 203 -19.91 16.11 -10.70
C ARG A 203 -19.90 15.00 -9.65
N TRP A 204 -19.44 13.80 -10.01
CA TRP A 204 -19.38 12.64 -9.11
C TRP A 204 -18.11 12.60 -8.24
N GLY A 205 -17.10 13.42 -8.55
CA GLY A 205 -15.83 13.35 -7.81
C GLY A 205 -15.94 13.72 -6.33
N VAL A 206 -16.78 14.70 -5.97
CA VAL A 206 -17.00 15.07 -4.55
C VAL A 206 -17.70 13.95 -3.76
N PRO A 207 -18.88 13.44 -4.18
CA PRO A 207 -19.54 12.37 -3.42
C PRO A 207 -18.71 11.09 -3.35
N ILE A 208 -18.01 10.71 -4.43
CA ILE A 208 -17.12 9.54 -4.43
C ILE A 208 -15.98 9.70 -3.43
N ASN A 209 -15.32 10.87 -3.42
CA ASN A 209 -14.24 11.13 -2.48
C ASN A 209 -14.72 11.10 -1.02
N VAL A 210 -15.90 11.66 -0.74
CA VAL A 210 -16.48 11.64 0.62
C VAL A 210 -16.77 10.20 1.05
N VAL A 211 -17.42 9.42 0.19
CA VAL A 211 -17.70 8.00 0.45
C VAL A 211 -16.39 7.22 0.65
N ALA A 212 -15.36 7.48 -0.15
CA ALA A 212 -14.06 6.82 -0.02
C ALA A 212 -13.40 7.09 1.34
N VAL A 213 -13.37 8.35 1.79
CA VAL A 213 -12.78 8.71 3.10
C VAL A 213 -13.57 8.09 4.24
N LEU A 214 -14.91 8.17 4.21
CA LEU A 214 -15.77 7.58 5.24
C LEU A 214 -15.65 6.05 5.27
N TRP A 215 -15.59 5.41 4.10
CA TRP A 215 -15.42 3.96 3.98
C TRP A 215 -14.08 3.51 4.54
N ILE A 216 -12.99 4.21 4.23
CA ILE A 216 -11.68 3.88 4.77
C ILE A 216 -11.66 4.09 6.30
N ALA A 217 -12.21 5.19 6.81
CA ALA A 217 -12.31 5.42 8.24
C ALA A 217 -13.10 4.31 8.95
N PHE A 218 -14.23 3.89 8.38
CA PHE A 218 -15.03 2.78 8.87
C PHE A 218 -14.27 1.44 8.81
N ALA A 219 -13.58 1.15 7.70
CA ALA A 219 -12.80 -0.07 7.51
C ALA A 219 -11.64 -0.18 8.51
N ILE A 220 -10.96 0.94 8.82
CA ILE A 220 -9.90 0.99 9.84
C ILE A 220 -10.46 0.54 11.19
N VAL A 221 -11.63 1.04 11.60
CA VAL A 221 -12.28 0.65 12.86
C VAL A 221 -12.63 -0.84 12.85
N LEU A 222 -13.27 -1.34 11.78
CA LEU A 222 -13.60 -2.75 11.65
C LEU A 222 -12.38 -3.66 11.69
N PHE A 223 -11.28 -3.25 11.05
CA PHE A 223 -10.03 -3.99 11.08
C PHE A 223 -9.39 -3.95 12.47
N CYS A 224 -9.61 -2.92 13.28
CA CYS A 224 -9.12 -2.91 14.66
C CYS A 224 -9.91 -3.84 15.60
N MET A 225 -11.09 -4.34 15.19
CA MET A 225 -11.91 -5.21 16.04
C MET A 225 -11.40 -6.66 16.07
N PRO A 226 -11.58 -7.38 17.21
CA PRO A 226 -11.25 -8.80 17.32
C PRO A 226 -12.26 -9.66 16.54
N ALA A 227 -11.77 -10.77 15.96
CA ALA A 227 -12.59 -11.67 15.14
C ALA A 227 -13.41 -12.68 15.97
N VAL A 228 -13.06 -12.89 17.24
CA VAL A 228 -13.71 -13.88 18.13
C VAL A 228 -13.96 -13.28 19.52
N ILE A 229 -15.07 -13.70 20.13
CA ILE A 229 -15.47 -13.34 21.49
C ILE A 229 -15.63 -14.67 22.26
N PRO A 230 -15.12 -14.80 23.50
CA PRO A 230 -14.48 -13.78 24.34
C PRO A 230 -13.03 -13.45 23.95
N VAL A 231 -12.64 -12.19 24.17
CA VAL A 231 -11.28 -11.71 23.87
C VAL A 231 -10.32 -12.15 24.97
N THR A 232 -9.27 -12.87 24.58
CA THR A 232 -8.16 -13.27 25.44
C THR A 232 -6.88 -12.58 24.97
N ARG A 233 -5.80 -12.63 25.76
CA ARG A 233 -4.49 -12.10 25.34
C ARG A 233 -3.95 -12.71 24.03
N GLN A 234 -4.40 -13.92 23.68
CA GLN A 234 -3.97 -14.59 22.45
C GLN A 234 -4.91 -14.33 21.26
N THR A 235 -6.17 -13.97 21.53
CA THR A 235 -7.20 -13.75 20.49
C THR A 235 -7.49 -12.27 20.22
N MET A 236 -6.88 -11.36 20.99
CA MET A 236 -6.98 -9.92 20.76
C MET A 236 -6.30 -9.53 19.45
N ASN A 237 -6.97 -8.65 18.70
CA ASN A 237 -6.39 -8.04 17.51
C ASN A 237 -5.51 -6.85 17.92
N TYR A 238 -4.19 -7.03 17.89
CA TYR A 238 -3.22 -5.99 18.25
C TYR A 238 -2.93 -4.99 17.13
N ALA A 239 -3.63 -5.06 15.99
CA ALA A 239 -3.39 -4.17 14.86
C ALA A 239 -3.57 -2.69 15.21
N SER A 240 -4.54 -2.35 16.08
CA SER A 240 -4.77 -0.97 16.54
C SER A 240 -3.57 -0.39 17.30
N VAL A 241 -2.98 -1.18 18.20
CA VAL A 241 -1.83 -0.78 19.01
C VAL A 241 -0.61 -0.56 18.11
N VAL A 242 -0.37 -1.48 17.18
CA VAL A 242 0.75 -1.38 16.25
C VAL A 242 0.57 -0.18 15.31
N PHE A 243 -0.65 0.05 14.80
CA PHE A 243 -0.98 1.22 13.98
C PHE A 243 -0.71 2.54 14.71
N ILE A 244 -1.21 2.70 15.94
CA ILE A 244 -0.98 3.90 16.75
C ILE A 244 0.52 4.04 17.06
N GLY A 245 1.22 2.95 17.35
CA GLY A 245 2.67 2.95 17.58
C GLY A 245 3.45 3.49 16.38
N PHE A 246 3.13 3.03 15.17
CA PHE A 246 3.75 3.56 13.94
C PHE A 246 3.37 5.02 13.68
N ALA A 247 2.11 5.39 13.89
CA ALA A 247 1.67 6.77 13.74
C ALA A 247 2.39 7.71 14.70
N ALA A 248 2.56 7.30 15.96
CA ALA A 248 3.29 8.06 16.97
C ALA A 248 4.78 8.18 16.62
N PHE A 249 5.42 7.08 16.20
CA PHE A 249 6.81 7.09 15.75
C PHE A 249 7.02 8.05 14.57
N SER A 250 6.13 8.01 13.58
CA SER A 250 6.13 8.93 12.44
C SER A 250 5.94 10.39 12.87
N ALA A 251 4.99 10.66 13.77
CA ALA A 251 4.73 12.00 14.28
C ALA A 251 5.94 12.57 15.06
N VAL A 252 6.56 11.77 15.92
CA VAL A 252 7.79 12.15 16.64
C VAL A 252 8.90 12.47 15.65
N TRP A 253 9.10 11.61 14.64
CA TRP A 253 10.11 11.84 13.61
C TRP A 253 9.87 13.12 12.81
N TYR A 254 8.61 13.41 12.45
CA TYR A 254 8.22 14.64 11.79
C TYR A 254 8.53 15.88 12.65
N VAL A 255 8.23 15.85 13.95
CA VAL A 255 8.52 16.96 14.86
C VAL A 255 10.02 17.18 15.06
N VAL A 256 10.81 16.10 15.13
CA VAL A 256 12.25 16.18 15.36
C VAL A 256 13.02 16.63 14.11
N ASN A 257 12.71 16.07 12.95
CA ASN A 257 13.51 16.23 11.74
C ASN A 257 12.70 16.79 10.57
N GLY A 258 11.53 16.20 10.29
CA GLY A 258 10.71 16.55 9.13
C GLY A 258 10.36 18.03 9.05
N ARG A 259 10.00 18.68 10.16
CA ARG A 259 9.59 20.10 10.16
C ARG A 259 10.70 21.08 9.80
N TYR A 260 11.96 20.66 9.81
CA TYR A 260 13.12 21.54 9.59
C TYR A 260 13.86 21.25 8.29
N TYR A 261 13.85 19.99 7.83
CA TYR A 261 14.70 19.53 6.72
C TYR A 261 13.91 18.90 5.56
N TYR A 262 12.60 18.68 5.70
CA TYR A 262 11.77 18.14 4.63
C TYR A 262 11.40 19.23 3.63
N ASP A 263 12.13 19.24 2.51
CA ASP A 263 11.75 19.98 1.33
C ASP A 263 10.78 19.07 0.56
N GLY A 264 9.49 19.43 0.51
CA GLY A 264 8.48 18.65 -0.20
C GLY A 264 8.82 18.42 -1.68
N PRO A 265 8.09 17.54 -2.39
CA PRO A 265 8.41 17.21 -3.77
C PRO A 265 8.46 18.50 -4.64
N PRO A 266 9.48 18.65 -5.50
CA PRO A 266 9.61 19.83 -6.34
C PRO A 266 8.35 19.96 -7.22
N LEU A 267 7.71 21.12 -7.17
CA LEU A 267 6.55 21.40 -7.99
C LEU A 267 6.98 21.41 -9.47
N PRO A 268 6.19 20.82 -10.38
CA PRO A 268 6.37 21.00 -11.82
C PRO A 268 6.44 22.50 -12.17
N GLU A 269 7.32 22.88 -13.10
CA GLU A 269 7.65 24.27 -13.44
C GLU A 269 6.40 25.07 -13.91
N ASP A 270 5.46 24.37 -14.53
CA ASP A 270 4.11 24.79 -14.91
C ASP A 270 3.21 25.12 -13.70
N ALA A 271 3.25 24.32 -12.63
CA ALA A 271 2.50 24.59 -11.40
C ALA A 271 3.07 25.79 -10.61
N VAL A 272 4.37 26.04 -10.71
CA VAL A 272 5.03 27.20 -10.09
C VAL A 272 4.63 28.51 -10.79
N LEU A 273 4.50 28.48 -12.12
CA LEU A 273 4.05 29.63 -12.90
C LEU A 273 2.58 29.99 -12.62
N GLU A 274 1.69 29.00 -12.54
CA GLU A 274 0.28 29.22 -12.19
C GLU A 274 0.09 29.74 -10.75
N MET A 275 0.83 29.20 -9.77
CA MET A 275 0.80 29.73 -8.39
C MET A 275 1.38 31.14 -8.29
N SER A 276 2.35 31.50 -9.13
CA SER A 276 2.89 32.85 -9.22
C SER A 276 1.86 33.82 -9.81
N ASP A 277 1.05 33.39 -10.77
CA ASP A 277 0.02 34.23 -11.39
C ASP A 277 -1.23 34.36 -10.50
N GLU A 278 -1.68 33.29 -9.81
CA GLU A 278 -2.71 33.40 -8.75
C GLU A 278 -2.24 34.28 -7.58
N GLY A 279 -0.95 34.23 -7.24
CA GLY A 279 -0.32 35.09 -6.24
C GLY A 279 -0.33 36.58 -6.63
N LYS A 280 -0.31 36.90 -7.93
CA LYS A 280 -0.41 38.27 -8.43
C LYS A 280 -1.87 38.74 -8.51
N GLU A 281 -2.79 37.91 -9.00
CA GLU A 281 -4.22 38.25 -9.06
C GLU A 281 -4.83 38.47 -7.65
N SER A 282 -4.40 37.68 -6.66
CA SER A 282 -4.84 37.85 -5.26
C SER A 282 -4.26 39.09 -4.57
N LEU A 283 -3.15 39.65 -5.07
CA LEU A 283 -2.61 40.93 -4.61
C LEU A 283 -3.28 42.13 -5.30
N GLU A 284 -3.75 41.99 -6.55
CA GLU A 284 -4.53 43.01 -7.26
C GLU A 284 -6.00 43.11 -6.78
N GLN A 285 -6.56 42.05 -6.20
CA GLN A 285 -7.95 42.03 -5.71
C GLN A 285 -8.14 42.51 -4.24
N LYS A 286 -7.10 43.01 -3.56
CA LYS A 286 -7.27 43.68 -2.26
C LYS A 286 -7.68 45.15 -2.50
N PRO A 287 -8.94 45.55 -2.24
CA PRO A 287 -9.29 46.96 -2.28
C PRO A 287 -8.61 47.67 -1.10
N VAL A 288 -8.05 48.85 -1.39
CA VAL A 288 -7.56 49.84 -0.42
C VAL A 288 -8.70 50.28 0.50
#